data_AF-A0A2M8Q5Z5-F1
#
_entry.id   AF-A0A2M8Q5Z5-F1
#
_cell.length_a   1.000
_cell.length_b   1.000
_cell.length_c   1.000
_cell.angle_alpha   90.00
_cell.angle_beta   90.00
_cell.angle_gamma   90.00
#
_symmetry.space_group_name_H-M   'P 1'
#
loop_
_entity.id
_entity.type
_entity.pdbx_description
1 polymer ?
#
loop_
_entity_poly.entity_id
_entity_poly.type
_entity_poly.pdbx_seq_one_letter_code
_entity_poly.pdbx_strand_id
1 'polypeptide(L)' 'VGAADTGRAPIAVALLRRLVQERGHAWQIASAGVVGHDDEPLQPMARDALAVFGMTDNNHTARSLTEELVNAADILIAVD' A
#
# COMPACT_ATOMS: atom_id res chain seq x y z
N VAL A 1 -4.85 -0.41 5.00
CA VAL A 1 -6.00 0.45 4.63
C VAL A 1 -5.71 1.86 5.10
N GLY A 2 -5.82 2.85 4.21
CA GLY A 2 -5.70 4.27 4.57
C GLY A 2 -6.87 5.07 4.00
N ALA A 3 -6.74 6.40 3.96
CA ALA A 3 -7.78 7.26 3.38
C ALA A 3 -7.90 7.08 1.86
N ALA A 4 -6.94 7.62 1.09
CA ALA A 4 -7.01 7.68 -0.38
C ALA A 4 -6.19 6.61 -1.10
N ASP A 5 -5.40 5.81 -0.38
CA ASP A 5 -4.48 4.84 -0.99
C ASP A 5 -3.42 5.43 -1.94
N THR A 6 -3.07 6.70 -1.78
CA THR A 6 -2.04 7.38 -2.59
C THR A 6 -0.82 7.83 -1.78
N GLY A 7 -0.87 7.69 -0.46
CA GLY A 7 0.13 8.20 0.48
C GLY A 7 0.67 7.13 1.43
N ARG A 8 0.29 7.22 2.71
CA ARG A 8 0.85 6.41 3.81
C ARG A 8 0.60 4.91 3.68
N ALA A 9 -0.61 4.50 3.29
CA ALA A 9 -0.94 3.08 3.18
C ALA A 9 -0.10 2.33 2.12
N PRO A 10 0.08 2.85 0.89
CA PRO A 10 1.01 2.27 -0.07
C PRO A 10 2.47 2.26 0.40
N ILE A 11 2.95 3.32 1.06
CA ILE A 11 4.31 3.33 1.65
C ILE A 11 4.48 2.18 2.65
N ALA A 12 3.50 2.00 3.55
CA ALA A 12 3.52 0.93 4.53
C ALA A 12 3.58 -0.46 3.87
N VAL A 13 2.83 -0.66 2.78
CA VAL A 13 2.86 -1.90 2.00
C VAL A 13 4.21 -2.14 1.35
N ALA A 14 4.80 -1.13 0.71
CA ALA A 14 6.11 -1.25 0.10
C ALA A 14 7.17 -1.66 1.13
N LEU A 15 7.20 -0.98 2.28
CA LEU A 15 8.13 -1.29 3.37
C LEU A 15 7.89 -2.68 3.97
N LEU A 16 6.62 -3.06 4.20
CA LEU A 16 6.29 -4.38 4.75
C LEU A 16 6.65 -5.51 3.79
N ARG A 17 6.41 -5.34 2.49
CA ARG A 17 6.82 -6.32 1.46
C ARG A 17 8.32 -6.54 1.50
N ARG A 18 9.11 -5.47 1.56
CA ARG A 18 10.58 -5.56 1.69
C ARG A 18 10.99 -6.35 2.94
N LEU A 19 10.43 -5.99 4.10
CA LEU A 19 10.74 -6.66 5.38
C LEU A 19 10.39 -8.15 5.37
N VAL A 20 9.25 -8.52 4.78
CA VAL A 20 8.78 -9.90 4.68
C VAL A 20 9.66 -10.71 3.72
N GLN A 21 10.07 -10.11 2.60
CA GLN A 21 11.01 -10.72 1.65
C GLN A 21 12.38 -10.95 2.28
N GLU A 22 12.93 -9.96 2.99
CA GLU A 22 14.21 -10.07 3.71
C GLU A 22 14.18 -11.20 4.76
N ARG A 23 13.01 -11.51 5.32
CA ARG A 23 12.80 -12.60 6.29
C ARG A 23 12.42 -13.95 5.66
N GLY A 24 12.30 -14.03 4.34
CA GLY A 24 11.94 -15.27 3.64
C GLY A 24 10.49 -15.71 3.86
N HIS A 25 9.59 -14.78 4.15
CA HIS A 25 8.16 -15.07 4.29
C HIS A 25 7.42 -14.77 2.98
N ALA A 26 6.35 -15.52 2.70
CA ALA A 26 5.51 -15.34 1.53
C ALA A 26 4.12 -14.83 1.97
N TRP A 27 3.97 -13.51 2.10
CA TRP A 27 2.69 -12.86 2.37
C TRP A 27 2.21 -12.09 1.14
N GLN A 28 0.92 -12.19 0.85
CA GLN A 28 0.26 -11.28 -0.06
C GLN A 28 -0.09 -10.01 0.72
N ILE A 29 0.55 -8.90 0.36
CA ILE A 29 0.40 -7.62 1.06
C ILE A 29 -0.08 -6.61 0.03
N ALA A 30 -1.15 -5.88 0.33
CA ALA A 30 -1.69 -4.85 -0.54
C ALA A 30 -2.33 -3.71 0.28
N SER A 31 -2.55 -2.57 -0.37
CA SER A 31 -3.22 -1.42 0.22
C SER A 31 -4.56 -1.17 -0.47
N ALA A 32 -5.36 -0.30 0.15
CA ALA A 32 -6.66 0.15 -0.31
C ALA A 32 -7.08 1.39 0.51
N GLY A 33 -7.97 2.19 -0.07
CA GLY A 33 -8.47 3.46 0.48
C GLY A 33 -9.97 3.42 0.76
N VAL A 34 -10.43 4.18 1.76
CA VAL A 34 -11.86 4.28 2.10
C VAL A 34 -12.58 5.46 1.45
N VAL A 35 -11.87 6.37 0.77
CA VAL A 35 -12.45 7.59 0.17
C VAL A 35 -12.45 7.64 -1.38
N GLY A 36 -12.18 6.54 -2.08
CA GLY A 36 -12.48 6.41 -3.51
C GLY A 36 -11.62 7.19 -4.50
N HIS A 37 -10.29 7.09 -4.37
CA HIS A 37 -9.31 7.69 -5.31
C HIS A 37 -8.74 6.65 -6.29
N ASP A 38 -9.63 5.83 -6.85
CA ASP A 38 -9.23 4.72 -7.71
C ASP A 38 -8.45 5.22 -8.92
N ASP A 39 -7.48 4.42 -9.36
CA ASP A 39 -6.62 4.68 -10.50
C ASP A 39 -5.61 5.84 -10.33
N GLU A 40 -5.66 6.58 -9.22
CA GLU A 40 -4.68 7.61 -8.93
C GLU A 40 -3.29 7.00 -8.63
N PRO A 41 -2.21 7.63 -9.11
CA PRO A 41 -0.86 7.21 -8.75
C PRO A 41 -0.53 7.59 -7.31
N LEU A 42 0.62 7.13 -6.83
CA LEU A 42 1.21 7.68 -5.60
C LEU A 42 1.34 9.20 -5.68
N GLN A 43 1.00 9.86 -4.57
CA GLN A 43 1.30 11.28 -4.38
C GLN A 43 2.82 11.51 -4.49
N PRO A 44 3.27 12.65 -5.05
CA PRO A 44 4.69 12.94 -5.22
C PRO A 44 5.51 12.76 -3.94
N MET A 45 5.00 13.25 -2.80
CA MET A 45 5.67 13.12 -1.50
C MET A 45 5.84 11.66 -1.06
N ALA A 46 4.89 10.77 -1.41
CA ALA A 46 4.98 9.36 -1.08
C ALA A 46 6.05 8.66 -1.93
N ARG A 47 6.14 9.02 -3.21
CA ARG A 47 7.22 8.56 -4.09
C ARG A 47 8.58 9.03 -3.60
N ASP A 48 8.70 10.30 -3.22
CA ASP A 48 9.95 10.87 -2.71
C ASP A 48 10.38 10.18 -1.41
N ALA A 49 9.42 9.90 -0.52
CA ALA A 49 9.68 9.15 0.71
C ALA A 49 10.22 7.73 0.44
N LEU A 50 9.65 7.00 -0.53
CA LEU A 50 10.15 5.68 -0.93
C LEU A 50 11.54 5.76 -1.58
N ALA A 51 11.79 6.80 -2.36
CA ALA A 51 13.08 7.00 -3.01
C ALA A 51 14.23 7.18 -2.00
N VAL A 52 13.98 7.77 -0.83
CA VAL A 52 14.96 7.86 0.28
C VAL A 52 15.44 6.47 0.73
N PHE A 53 14.60 5.44 0.61
CA PHE A 53 14.93 4.06 0.94
C PHE A 53 15.48 3.26 -0.25
N GLY A 54 15.75 3.91 -1.39
CA GLY A 54 16.18 3.27 -2.63
C GLY A 54 15.06 2.46 -3.30
N MET A 55 13.80 2.77 -3.00
CA MET A 55 12.64 2.05 -3.52
C MET A 55 11.94 2.91 -4.57
N THR A 56 11.75 2.34 -5.76
CA THR A 56 10.96 2.97 -6.82
C THR A 56 9.72 2.11 -7.06
N ASP A 57 8.59 2.52 -6.50
CA ASP A 57 7.30 1.90 -6.81
C ASP A 57 6.54 2.78 -7.82
N ASN A 58 6.75 2.49 -9.10
CA ASN A 58 6.08 3.20 -10.19
C ASN A 58 4.77 2.51 -10.62
N ASN A 59 4.44 1.37 -10.03
CA ASN A 59 3.32 0.54 -10.46
C ASN A 59 2.16 0.54 -9.45
N HIS A 60 2.31 1.22 -8.32
CA HIS A 60 1.19 1.40 -7.40
C HIS A 60 0.10 2.26 -8.05
N THR A 61 -1.11 1.73 -7.98
CA THR A 61 -2.34 2.37 -8.41
C THR A 61 -3.31 2.30 -7.24
N ALA A 62 -3.81 3.45 -6.81
CA ALA A 62 -4.78 3.54 -5.73
C ALA A 62 -6.06 2.78 -6.09
N ARG A 63 -6.68 2.17 -5.07
CA ARG A 63 -7.94 1.45 -5.21
C ARG A 63 -8.78 1.53 -3.95
N SER A 64 -10.09 1.43 -4.13
CA SER A 64 -11.05 1.43 -3.05
C SER A 64 -11.00 0.13 -2.27
N LEU A 65 -11.25 0.23 -0.97
CA LEU A 65 -11.50 -0.93 -0.13
C LEU A 65 -12.89 -1.47 -0.46
N THR A 66 -12.95 -2.71 -0.90
CA THR A 66 -14.21 -3.41 -1.22
C THR A 66 -14.47 -4.54 -0.23
N GLU A 67 -15.71 -5.02 -0.17
CA GLU A 67 -16.07 -6.18 0.67
C GLU A 67 -15.28 -7.44 0.26
N GLU A 68 -15.01 -7.62 -1.03
CA GLU A 68 -14.22 -8.75 -1.53
C GLU A 68 -12.79 -8.70 -0.99
N LEU A 69 -12.17 -7.51 -0.97
CA LEU A 69 -10.83 -7.33 -0.40
C LEU A 69 -10.81 -7.58 1.11
N VAL A 70 -11.86 -7.15 1.81
CA VAL A 70 -12.02 -7.38 3.25
C VAL A 70 -12.16 -8.88 3.53
N ASN A 71 -13.00 -9.58 2.78
CA ASN A 71 -13.27 -11.00 2.97
C ASN A 71 -12.09 -11.90 2.57
N ALA A 72 -11.23 -11.44 1.66
CA ALA A 72 -10.03 -12.17 1.24
C ALA A 72 -8.82 -11.95 2.17
N ALA A 73 -8.87 -10.95 3.05
CA ALA A 73 -7.74 -10.60 3.91
C ALA A 73 -7.78 -11.36 5.24
N ASP A 74 -6.68 -12.04 5.59
CA ASP A 74 -6.51 -12.62 6.93
C ASP A 74 -6.38 -11.52 8.01
N ILE A 75 -5.81 -10.37 7.65
CA ILE A 75 -5.53 -9.25 8.55
C ILE A 75 -5.77 -7.92 7.81
N LEU A 76 -6.51 -7.02 8.44
CA LEU A 76 -6.64 -5.63 8.02
C LEU A 76 -5.91 -4.70 8.99
N ILE A 77 -4.99 -3.89 8.46
CA ILE A 77 -4.25 -2.89 9.24
C ILE A 77 -4.71 -1.50 8.80
N ALA A 78 -5.24 -0.73 9.75
CA ALA A 78 -5.53 0.68 9.54
C ALA A 78 -4.24 1.51 9.66
N VAL A 79 -4.02 2.39 8.69
CA VAL A 79 -2.90 3.32 8.64
C VAL A 79 -3.52 4.70 8.56
N ASP A 80 -3.37 5.49 9.63
CA ASP A 80 -3.76 6.90 9.64
C ASP A 80 -2.77 7.69 8.81
#